data_AF-A0A0N4Z711-F1
#
_entry.id   AF-A0A0N4Z711-F1
#
_cell.length_a   1.000
_cell.length_b   1.000
_cell.length_c   1.000
_cell.angle_alpha   90.00
_cell.angle_beta   90.00
_cell.angle_gamma   90.00
#
_symmetry.space_group_name_H-M   'P 1'
#
loop_
_entity.id
_entity.type
_entity.pdbx_description
1 polymer ?
#
loop_
_entity_poly.entity_id
_entity_poly.type
_entity_poly.pdbx_seq_one_letter_code
_entity_poly.pdbx_strand_id
1 'polypeptide(L)'
;MSSFITRAERSGSIFYRITGLLRSGQMQWKDRPLWYDVYAACPPYNEPIWDMKMPKHGEPIRPIYYEEDIQRAKEFKEKTTKSAPVNLDDNMNES
;
A
#
# COMPACT_ATOMS: atom_id res chain seq x y z
N MET A 1 -28.79 14.79 -16.29
CA MET A 1 -27.52 14.28 -15.72
C MET A 1 -27.85 12.96 -15.03
N SER A 2 -27.70 11.82 -15.72
CA SER A 2 -27.98 10.52 -15.12
C SER A 2 -26.92 10.23 -14.05
N SER A 3 -27.35 10.11 -12.80
CA SER A 3 -26.45 9.79 -11.68
C SER A 3 -26.18 8.29 -11.68
N PHE A 4 -25.22 7.83 -12.48
CA PHE A 4 -24.84 6.41 -12.58
C PHE A 4 -24.00 5.92 -11.39
N ILE A 5 -24.10 6.58 -10.23
CA ILE A 5 -23.30 6.25 -9.05
C ILE A 5 -23.88 5.01 -8.39
N THR A 6 -23.20 3.88 -8.54
CA THR A 6 -23.52 2.64 -7.82
C THR A 6 -22.83 2.65 -6.45
N ARG A 7 -23.60 2.89 -5.38
CA ARG A 7 -23.11 2.85 -3.99
C ARG A 7 -23.22 1.41 -3.44
N ALA A 8 -22.46 0.51 -4.05
CA ALA A 8 -22.41 -0.91 -3.71
C ALA A 8 -20.97 -1.33 -3.39
N GLU A 9 -20.39 -0.75 -2.33
CA GLU A 9 -18.99 -0.91 -1.97
C GLU A 9 -18.56 -2.36 -1.69
N ARG A 10 -19.50 -3.22 -1.24
CA ARG A 10 -19.25 -4.65 -1.00
C ARG A 10 -19.28 -5.51 -2.27
N SER A 11 -19.74 -4.96 -3.39
CA SER A 11 -19.85 -5.71 -4.65
C SER A 11 -18.62 -5.48 -5.52
N GLY A 12 -17.54 -6.20 -5.20
CA GLY A 12 -16.26 -6.12 -5.92
C GLY A 12 -15.55 -4.77 -5.77
N SER A 13 -14.63 -4.48 -6.68
CA SER A 13 -13.91 -3.20 -6.73
C SER A 13 -14.69 -2.12 -7.50
N ILE A 14 -14.23 -0.88 -7.41
CA ILE A 14 -14.74 0.22 -8.24
C ILE A 14 -14.56 -0.06 -9.74
N PHE A 15 -13.44 -0.68 -10.13
CA PHE A 15 -13.13 -0.99 -11.52
C PHE A 15 -14.08 -2.07 -12.07
N TYR A 16 -14.33 -3.11 -11.28
CA TYR A 16 -15.28 -4.16 -11.63
C TYR A 16 -16.69 -3.60 -11.84
N ARG A 17 -17.18 -2.74 -10.94
CA ARG A 17 -18.52 -2.14 -11.05
C ARG A 17 -18.67 -1.27 -12.29
N ILE A 18 -17.72 -0.38 -12.56
CA ILE A 18 -17.76 0.48 -13.76
C ILE A 18 -17.65 -0.36 -15.03
N THR A 19 -16.77 -1.35 -15.06
CA THR A 19 -16.64 -2.27 -16.21
C THR A 19 -17.95 -3.04 -16.46
N GLY A 20 -18.65 -3.47 -15.40
CA GLY A 20 -19.97 -4.09 -15.53
C GLY A 20 -21.03 -3.15 -16.11
N LEU A 21 -21.05 -1.87 -15.68
CA LEU A 21 -21.96 -0.86 -16.23
C LEU A 21 -21.68 -0.58 -17.71
N LEU A 22 -20.41 -0.50 -18.09
CA LEU A 22 -19.98 -0.32 -19.48
C LEU A 22 -20.39 -1.54 -20.34
N ARG A 23 -20.15 -2.76 -19.85
CA ARG A 23 -20.48 -4.01 -20.56
C ARG A 23 -21.99 -4.25 -20.71
N SER A 24 -22.78 -3.83 -19.72
CA SER A 24 -24.25 -3.93 -19.74
C SER A 24 -24.93 -2.81 -20.55
N GLY A 25 -24.16 -1.84 -21.05
CA GLY A 25 -24.67 -0.69 -21.79
C GLY A 25 -25.40 0.35 -20.93
N GLN A 26 -25.45 0.16 -19.60
CA GLN A 26 -26.03 1.12 -18.66
C GLN A 26 -25.17 2.39 -18.56
N MET A 27 -23.87 2.29 -18.83
CA MET A 27 -22.96 3.42 -18.98
C MET A 27 -22.39 3.42 -20.41
N GLN A 28 -22.42 4.57 -21.07
CA GLN A 28 -21.78 4.71 -22.38
C GLN A 28 -20.25 4.83 -22.21
N TRP A 29 -19.50 4.33 -23.19
CA TRP A 29 -18.03 4.38 -23.14
C TRP A 29 -17.46 5.81 -23.02
N LYS A 30 -18.15 6.79 -23.60
CA LYS A 30 -17.81 8.22 -23.50
C LYS A 30 -18.00 8.80 -22.10
N ASP A 31 -18.84 8.18 -21.29
CA ASP A 31 -19.19 8.64 -19.94
C ASP A 31 -18.34 7.93 -18.87
N ARG A 32 -17.34 7.14 -19.27
CA ARG A 32 -16.45 6.46 -18.33
C ARG A 32 -15.64 7.48 -17.52
N PRO A 33 -15.33 7.20 -16.25
CA PRO A 33 -14.49 8.08 -15.45
C PRO A 33 -13.08 8.23 -16.04
N LEU A 34 -12.47 9.41 -15.89
CA LEU A 34 -11.12 9.71 -16.38
C LEU A 34 -10.07 8.71 -15.87
N TRP A 35 -10.18 8.28 -14.61
CA TRP A 35 -9.26 7.34 -13.98
C TRP A 35 -9.35 5.92 -14.56
N TYR A 36 -10.44 5.58 -15.28
CA TYR A 36 -10.68 4.22 -15.77
C TYR A 36 -9.56 3.73 -16.68
N ASP A 37 -9.10 4.58 -17.60
CA ASP A 37 -8.05 4.23 -18.56
C ASP A 37 -6.69 4.07 -17.85
N VAL A 38 -6.42 4.89 -16.83
CA VAL A 38 -5.22 4.77 -16.00
C VAL A 38 -5.22 3.45 -15.24
N TYR A 39 -6.35 3.07 -14.64
CA TYR A 39 -6.50 1.79 -13.94
C TYR A 39 -6.36 0.60 -14.90
N ALA A 40 -6.94 0.69 -16.10
CA ALA A 40 -6.85 -0.37 -17.10
C ALA A 40 -5.43 -0.54 -17.66
N ALA A 41 -4.67 0.56 -17.80
CA ALA A 41 -3.29 0.52 -18.28
C ALA A 41 -2.30 0.06 -17.19
N CYS A 42 -2.50 0.51 -15.95
CA CYS A 42 -1.63 0.24 -14.81
C CYS A 42 -2.47 -0.27 -13.62
N PRO A 43 -2.95 -1.53 -13.67
CA PRO A 43 -3.75 -2.07 -12.58
C PRO A 43 -2.91 -2.21 -11.31
N PRO A 44 -3.51 -2.06 -10.11
CA PRO A 44 -2.82 -2.33 -8.86
C PRO A 44 -2.46 -3.82 -8.75
N TYR A 45 -1.42 -4.14 -7.98
CA TYR A 45 -1.00 -5.52 -7.75
C TYR A 45 -2.10 -6.36 -7.09
N ASN A 46 -2.78 -5.78 -6.10
CA ASN A 46 -3.95 -6.38 -5.46
C ASN A 46 -5.18 -5.53 -5.72
N GLU A 47 -6.27 -6.18 -6.16
CA GLU A 47 -7.54 -5.51 -6.44
C GLU A 47 -8.18 -5.02 -5.12
N PRO A 48 -8.62 -3.75 -5.03
CA PRO A 48 -9.22 -3.19 -3.82
C PRO A 48 -10.65 -3.70 -3.63
N ILE A 49 -10.78 -4.88 -3.01
CA ILE A 49 -12.04 -5.53 -2.69
C ILE A 49 -12.38 -5.29 -1.21
N TRP A 50 -13.67 -5.22 -0.88
CA TRP A 50 -14.15 -4.95 0.49
C TRP A 50 -13.67 -5.96 1.54
N ASP A 51 -13.51 -7.24 1.16
CA ASP A 51 -13.06 -8.34 2.03
C ASP A 51 -11.61 -8.72 1.76
N MET A 52 -10.80 -7.76 1.30
CA MET A 52 -9.38 -8.02 1.11
C MET A 52 -8.73 -8.28 2.48
N LYS A 53 -8.17 -9.49 2.66
CA LYS A 53 -7.48 -9.88 3.89
C LYS A 53 -6.21 -9.05 4.05
N MET A 54 -6.32 -7.95 4.79
CA MET A 54 -5.17 -7.20 5.27
C MET A 54 -4.51 -7.95 6.44
N PRO A 55 -3.20 -7.77 6.68
CA PRO A 55 -2.55 -8.27 7.88
C PRO A 55 -3.37 -7.83 9.10
N LYS A 56 -3.77 -8.79 9.92
CA LYS A 56 -4.70 -8.53 11.02
C LYS A 56 -4.03 -7.60 12.01
N HIS A 57 -4.77 -6.62 12.52
CA HIS A 57 -4.30 -5.80 13.62
C HIS A 57 -3.95 -6.71 14.81
N GLY A 58 -2.66 -6.77 15.17
CA GLY A 58 -2.15 -7.61 16.25
C GLY A 58 -1.58 -8.98 15.84
N GLU A 59 -1.46 -9.28 14.54
CA GLU A 59 -0.62 -10.40 14.11
C GLU A 59 0.84 -10.13 14.53
N PRO A 60 1.52 -11.07 15.22
CA PRO A 60 2.85 -10.81 15.75
C PRO A 60 3.84 -10.65 14.60
N ILE A 61 4.21 -9.39 14.32
CA ILE A 61 5.30 -9.07 13.42
C ILE A 61 6.59 -9.56 14.07
N ARG A 62 7.41 -10.28 13.30
CA ARG A 62 8.70 -10.78 13.80
C ARG A 62 9.62 -9.58 14.03
N PRO A 63 10.27 -9.49 15.20
CA PRO A 63 11.28 -8.45 15.41
C PRO A 63 12.44 -8.67 14.43
N ILE A 64 12.97 -7.58 13.90
CA ILE A 64 14.11 -7.59 13.00
C ILE A 64 15.37 -7.50 13.87
N TYR A 65 16.10 -8.60 13.98
CA TYR A 65 17.38 -8.67 14.68
C TYR A 65 18.45 -9.16 13.72
N TYR A 66 19.64 -8.57 13.84
CA TYR A 66 20.83 -8.96 13.10
C TYR A 66 21.86 -9.60 14.04
N GLU A 67 22.79 -10.37 13.49
CA GLU A 67 23.84 -11.00 14.29
C GLU A 67 24.73 -9.94 14.97
N GLU A 68 24.95 -8.80 14.30
CA GLU A 68 25.73 -7.70 14.87
C GLU A 68 25.04 -7.01 16.06
N ASP A 69 23.71 -7.13 16.21
CA ASP A 69 22.99 -6.50 17.33
C ASP A 69 23.44 -7.04 18.69
N ILE A 70 23.92 -8.29 18.74
CA ILE A 70 24.50 -8.89 19.94
C ILE A 70 25.75 -8.11 20.36
N GLN A 71 26.60 -7.78 19.39
CA GLN A 71 27.83 -7.03 19.62
C GLN A 71 27.53 -5.56 19.95
N ARG A 72 26.64 -4.91 19.19
CA ARG A 72 26.18 -3.52 19.46
C ARG A 72 25.58 -3.39 20.87
N ALA A 73 24.81 -4.36 21.33
CA ALA A 73 24.22 -4.36 22.67
C ALA A 73 25.26 -4.47 23.80
N LYS A 74 26.31 -5.28 23.61
CA LYS A 74 27.44 -5.36 24.55
C LYS A 74 28.16 -4.02 24.63
N GLU A 75 28.51 -3.45 23.47
CA GLU A 75 29.21 -2.17 23.41
C GLU A 75 28.39 -1.03 23.98
N PHE A 76 27.08 -0.99 23.73
CA PHE A 76 26.20 0.04 24.27
C PHE A 76 26.12 -0.01 25.80
N LYS A 77 26.11 -1.22 26.39
CA LYS A 77 26.15 -1.41 27.84
C LYS A 77 27.47 -0.98 28.48
N GLU A 78 28.59 -1.11 27.77
CA GLU A 78 29.91 -0.72 28.25
C GLU A 78 30.19 0.79 28.06
N LYS A 79 29.64 1.39 27.01
CA LYS A 79 29.94 2.77 26.57
C LYS A 79 28.91 3.82 27.00
N THR A 80 28.07 3.51 28.00
CA THR A 80 26.81 4.19 28.40
C THR A 80 26.84 5.73 28.57
N THR A 81 27.98 6.40 28.46
CA THR A 81 28.14 7.85 28.66
C THR A 81 29.01 8.57 27.60
N LYS A 82 29.56 7.88 26.59
CA LYS A 82 30.57 8.48 25.67
C LYS A 82 30.36 8.17 24.19
N SER A 83 29.13 8.31 23.67
CA SER A 83 28.94 8.31 22.22
C SER A 83 29.01 9.74 21.67
N ALA A 84 29.83 9.94 20.65
CA ALA A 84 29.78 11.17 19.85
C ALA A 84 28.39 11.29 19.17
N PRO A 85 27.93 12.50 18.86
CA PRO A 85 26.71 12.69 18.08
C PRO A 85 26.85 11.96 16.74
N VAL A 86 25.89 11.09 16.44
CA VAL A 86 25.79 10.37 15.16
C VAL A 86 24.99 11.23 14.20
N ASN A 87 25.55 11.53 13.04
CA ASN A 87 24.79 12.13 11.95
C ASN A 87 23.93 11.03 11.30
N LEU A 88 22.62 11.25 11.18
CA LEU A 88 21.68 10.31 10.54
C LEU A 88 21.38 10.68 9.09
N ASP A 89 21.90 11.82 8.61
CA ASP A 89 21.75 12.31 7.25
C ASP A 89 22.77 11.65 6.31
N ASP A 90 22.87 10.32 6.35
CA ASP A 90 23.68 9.56 5.40
C ASP A 90 22.82 9.15 4.21
N ASN A 91 22.65 10.06 3.24
CA ASN A 91 22.34 9.68 1.85
C ASN A 91 23.62 9.21 1.14
N MET A 92 24.36 8.30 1.76
CA MET A 92 25.56 7.70 1.17
C MET A 92 25.16 6.40 0.48
N ASN A 93 24.71 6.53 -0.77
CA ASN A 93 24.94 5.67 -1.95
C ASN A 93 23.87 5.98 -3.03
N GLU A 94 24.17 6.16 -4.31
CA GLU A 94 25.41 6.02 -5.08
C GLU A 94 25.20 6.63 -6.48
N SER A 95 26.33 6.87 -7.16
CA SER A 95 26.55 7.26 -8.56
C SER A 95 25.66 6.59 -9.63
#